data_AF-A0A767X369-F1
#
_entry.id   AF-A0A767X369-F1
#
_cell.length_a   1.000
_cell.length_b   1.000
_cell.length_c   1.000
_cell.angle_alpha   90.00
_cell.angle_beta   90.00
_cell.angle_gamma   90.00
#
_symmetry.space_group_name_H-M   'P 1'
#
loop_
_entity.id
_entity.type
_entity.pdbx_description
1 polymer ?
#
loop_
_entity_poly.entity_id
_entity_poly.type
_entity_poly.pdbx_seq_one_letter_code
_entity_poly.pdbx_strand_id
1 'polypeptide(L)'
;KAIKDSALGQFLTDNYGKTVSRAEFDSVVAQMWGQDNVKAVKVNCHGNPAYLTEIQFSLKASMINAPLSSASFLPQPHPGNCGKQFIIDKAGY
;
A
#
# COMPACT_ATOMS: atom_id res chain seq x y z
N LYS A 1 -1.82 13.37 6.70
CA LYS A 1 -3.07 13.73 5.98
C LYS A 1 -3.08 13.18 4.56
N ALA A 2 -2.00 13.37 3.78
CA ALA A 2 -1.90 12.91 2.38
C ALA A 2 -2.32 11.45 2.10
N ILE A 3 -1.93 10.47 2.94
CA ILE A 3 -2.35 9.07 2.74
C ILE A 3 -3.75 8.79 3.31
N LYS A 4 -4.05 9.26 4.53
CA LYS A 4 -5.34 8.99 5.20
C LYS A 4 -6.54 9.48 4.39
N ASP A 5 -6.40 10.63 3.73
CA ASP A 5 -7.48 11.25 2.95
C ASP A 5 -7.39 10.88 1.45
N SER A 6 -6.52 9.92 1.08
CA SER A 6 -6.35 9.47 -0.31
C SER A 6 -7.27 8.32 -0.67
N ALA A 7 -7.34 7.97 -1.96
CA ALA A 7 -7.99 6.74 -2.43
C ALA A 7 -7.44 5.48 -1.73
N LEU A 8 -6.14 5.46 -1.39
CA LEU A 8 -5.55 4.37 -0.61
C LEU A 8 -6.10 4.32 0.82
N GLY A 9 -6.23 5.48 1.48
CA GLY A 9 -6.83 5.55 2.81
C GLY A 9 -8.30 5.13 2.81
N GLN A 10 -9.05 5.54 1.79
CA GLN A 10 -10.43 5.10 1.58
C GLN A 10 -10.52 3.59 1.33
N PHE A 11 -9.65 3.03 0.47
CA PHE A 11 -9.57 1.59 0.23
C PHE A 11 -9.35 0.79 1.52
N LEU A 12 -8.43 1.22 2.38
CA LEU A 12 -8.19 0.57 3.68
C LEU A 12 -9.41 0.65 4.60
N THR A 13 -10.13 1.78 4.56
CA THR A 13 -11.35 2.00 5.37
C THR A 13 -12.49 1.12 4.89
N ASP A 14 -12.76 1.08 3.59
CA ASP A 14 -13.86 0.32 2.99
C ASP A 14 -13.66 -1.19 3.11
N ASN A 15 -12.40 -1.62 3.20
CA ASN A 15 -12.02 -3.02 3.33
C ASN A 15 -11.62 -3.43 4.75
N TYR A 16 -11.84 -2.58 5.75
CA TYR A 16 -11.56 -2.90 7.14
C TYR A 16 -12.24 -4.22 7.55
N GLY A 17 -11.42 -5.19 7.97
CA GLY A 17 -11.77 -6.58 8.33
C GLY A 17 -12.13 -7.51 7.19
N LYS A 18 -11.87 -7.11 5.95
CA LYS A 18 -12.13 -7.92 4.76
C LYS A 18 -10.81 -8.41 4.18
N THR A 19 -10.88 -9.56 3.51
CA THR A 19 -9.80 -10.03 2.64
C THR A 19 -9.82 -9.21 1.35
N VAL A 20 -8.67 -8.69 0.96
CA VAL A 20 -8.45 -8.00 -0.31
C VAL A 20 -7.39 -8.73 -1.12
N SER A 21 -7.39 -8.55 -2.44
CA SER A 21 -6.30 -8.99 -3.28
C SER A 21 -5.19 -7.94 -3.40
N ARG A 22 -3.96 -8.42 -3.62
CA ARG A 22 -2.83 -7.55 -3.94
C ARG A 22 -3.07 -6.74 -5.22
N ALA A 23 -3.78 -7.31 -6.19
CA ALA A 23 -4.12 -6.63 -7.45
C ALA A 23 -5.08 -5.44 -7.24
N GLU A 24 -6.10 -5.58 -6.40
CA GLU A 24 -7.00 -4.47 -6.05
C GLU A 24 -6.24 -3.34 -5.34
N PHE A 25 -5.38 -3.70 -4.39
CA PHE A 25 -4.50 -2.74 -3.72
C PHE A 25 -3.58 -2.00 -4.71
N ASP A 26 -2.91 -2.75 -5.59
CA ASP A 26 -2.00 -2.21 -6.60
C ASP A 26 -2.72 -1.30 -7.60
N SER A 27 -3.98 -1.61 -7.94
CA SER A 27 -4.81 -0.77 -8.80
C SER A 27 -5.07 0.62 -8.18
N VAL A 28 -5.34 0.67 -6.88
CA VAL A 28 -5.53 1.95 -6.15
C VAL A 28 -4.22 2.74 -6.09
N VAL A 29 -3.08 2.08 -5.84
CA VAL A 29 -1.76 2.71 -5.89
C VAL A 29 -1.47 3.28 -7.29
N ALA A 30 -1.76 2.50 -8.34
CA ALA A 30 -1.56 2.94 -9.71
C ALA A 30 -2.47 4.10 -10.12
N GLN A 31 -3.71 4.15 -9.64
CA GLN A 31 -4.62 5.27 -9.88
C GLN A 31 -4.07 6.57 -9.27
N MET A 32 -3.43 6.48 -8.09
CA MET A 32 -2.88 7.63 -7.38
C MET A 32 -1.56 8.13 -7.98
N TRP A 33 -0.65 7.21 -8.30
CA TRP A 33 0.74 7.54 -8.59
C TRP A 33 1.30 6.92 -9.87
N GLY A 34 0.51 6.17 -10.63
CA GLY A 34 0.91 5.54 -11.89
C GLY A 34 1.41 4.10 -11.71
N GLN A 35 1.27 3.30 -12.78
CA GLN A 35 1.60 1.87 -12.80
C GLN A 35 3.06 1.57 -12.43
N ASP A 36 3.99 2.40 -12.88
CA ASP A 36 5.42 2.21 -12.62
C ASP A 36 5.78 2.31 -11.12
N ASN A 37 4.93 2.99 -10.34
CA ASN A 37 5.17 3.25 -8.93
C ASN A 37 4.57 2.20 -8.00
N VAL A 38 3.81 1.23 -8.52
CA VAL A 38 3.32 0.09 -7.73
C VAL A 38 4.48 -0.66 -7.06
N LYS A 39 5.59 -0.81 -7.78
CA LYS A 39 6.80 -1.49 -7.28
C LYS A 39 7.54 -0.70 -6.19
N ALA A 40 7.17 0.55 -5.91
CA ALA A 40 7.71 1.30 -4.79
C ALA A 40 7.00 0.99 -3.47
N VAL A 41 5.92 0.19 -3.50
CA VAL A 41 5.10 -0.14 -2.34
C VAL A 41 5.31 -1.59 -1.92
N LYS A 42 5.78 -1.76 -0.69
CA LYS A 42 5.95 -3.06 -0.03
C LYS A 42 4.89 -3.22 1.05
N VAL A 43 4.18 -4.34 1.03
CA VAL A 43 3.16 -4.68 2.03
C VAL A 43 3.63 -5.87 2.86
N ASN A 44 3.73 -5.67 4.17
CA ASN A 44 4.10 -6.72 5.11
C ASN A 44 2.86 -7.20 5.83
N CYS A 45 2.77 -8.52 5.96
CA CYS A 45 1.71 -9.22 6.64
C CYS A 45 2.27 -10.18 7.68
N HIS A 46 1.40 -10.59 8.59
CA HIS A 46 1.66 -11.61 9.59
C HIS A 46 0.50 -12.62 9.65
N GLY A 47 0.71 -13.75 10.33
CA GLY A 47 -0.31 -14.77 10.54
C GLY A 47 -0.65 -15.63 9.33
N ASN A 48 -1.57 -16.58 9.55
CA ASN A 48 -2.17 -17.42 8.53
C ASN A 48 -3.64 -17.69 8.92
N PRO A 49 -4.63 -17.03 8.28
CA PRO A 49 -4.52 -16.21 7.08
C PRO A 49 -3.72 -14.91 7.28
N ALA A 50 -3.03 -14.47 6.22
CA ALA A 50 -2.16 -13.30 6.28
C ALA A 50 -2.98 -12.01 6.48
N TYR A 51 -2.62 -11.19 7.46
CA TYR A 51 -3.21 -9.87 7.72
C TYR A 51 -2.15 -8.78 7.65
N LEU A 52 -2.53 -7.60 7.14
CA LEU A 52 -1.65 -6.46 6.90
C LEU A 52 -1.15 -5.87 8.23
N THR A 53 0.17 -5.71 8.34
CA THR A 53 0.82 -5.07 9.51
C THR A 53 1.56 -3.80 9.15
N GLU A 54 2.09 -3.68 7.93
CA GLU A 54 2.86 -2.51 7.52
C GLU A 54 2.78 -2.26 6.01
N ILE A 55 2.78 -0.97 5.62
CA ILE A 55 2.97 -0.53 4.24
C ILE A 55 4.22 0.37 4.21
N GLN A 56 5.22 -0.02 3.42
CA GLN A 56 6.45 0.74 3.21
C GLN A 56 6.44 1.38 1.83
N PHE A 57 6.72 2.69 1.77
CA PHE A 57 6.86 3.46 0.52
C PHE A 57 8.31 3.83 0.29
N SER A 58 8.85 3.46 -0.86
CA SER A 58 10.18 3.88 -1.31
C SER A 58 10.09 5.21 -2.06
N LEU A 59 10.72 6.25 -1.51
CA LEU A 59 10.71 7.61 -2.06
C LEU A 59 12.12 8.04 -2.48
N LYS A 60 12.19 8.89 -3.52
CA LYS A 60 13.43 9.59 -3.87
C LYS A 60 13.74 10.61 -2.79
N ALA A 61 14.95 10.59 -2.25
CA ALA A 61 15.37 11.52 -1.20
C ALA A 61 15.21 13.00 -1.61
N SER A 62 15.47 13.32 -2.89
CA SER A 62 15.29 14.67 -3.44
C SER A 62 13.85 15.18 -3.43
N MET A 63 12.86 14.31 -3.25
CA MET A 63 11.44 14.63 -3.29
C MET A 63 10.77 14.63 -1.91
N ILE A 64 11.52 14.40 -0.83
CA ILE A 64 10.96 14.17 0.52
C ILE A 64 10.17 15.35 1.10
N ASN A 65 10.59 16.58 0.75
CA ASN A 65 9.97 17.80 1.24
C ASN A 65 8.84 18.32 0.32
N ALA A 66 8.56 17.62 -0.78
CA ALA A 66 7.48 17.96 -1.70
C ALA A 66 6.25 17.07 -1.44
N PRO A 67 5.04 17.52 -1.82
CA PRO A 67 3.88 16.64 -1.85
C PRO A 67 4.13 15.38 -2.68
N LEU A 68 3.53 14.25 -2.28
CA LEU A 68 3.64 13.00 -3.03
C LEU A 68 3.01 13.15 -4.42
N SER A 69 3.76 12.75 -5.44
CA SER A 69 3.35 12.72 -6.84
C SER A 69 3.93 11.47 -7.50
N SER A 70 3.55 11.20 -8.75
CA SER A 70 4.17 10.11 -9.54
C SER A 70 5.69 10.24 -9.69
N ALA A 71 6.26 11.45 -9.55
CA ALA A 71 7.70 11.64 -9.60
C ALA A 71 8.44 11.27 -8.29
N SER A 72 7.71 11.15 -7.18
CA SER A 72 8.27 11.02 -5.82
C SER A 72 8.81 9.62 -5.51
N PHE A 73 8.31 8.59 -6.19
CA PHE A 73 8.56 7.19 -5.84
C PHE A 73 9.81 6.63 -6.51
N LEU A 74 10.41 5.65 -5.84
CA LEU A 74 11.55 4.88 -6.32
C LEU A 74 11.18 3.39 -6.33
N PRO A 75 11.02 2.76 -7.50
CA PRO A 75 10.72 1.32 -7.59
C PRO A 75 11.76 0.47 -6.87
N GLN A 76 11.32 -0.59 -6.20
CA GLN A 76 12.18 -1.57 -5.55
C GLN A 76 11.77 -3.01 -5.90
N PRO A 77 12.67 -4.01 -5.76
CA PRO A 77 12.36 -5.37 -6.20
C PRO A 77 11.50 -6.17 -5.22
N HIS A 78 11.29 -5.70 -3.98
CA HIS A 78 10.62 -6.49 -2.94
C HIS A 78 9.17 -6.04 -2.71
N PRO A 79 8.16 -6.83 -3.12
CA PRO A 79 6.76 -6.48 -2.93
C PRO A 79 6.25 -6.71 -1.50
N GLY A 80 7.02 -7.42 -0.66
CA GLY A 80 6.63 -7.83 0.70
C GLY A 80 6.19 -9.29 0.78
N ASN A 81 5.61 -9.70 1.92
CA ASN A 81 5.30 -11.10 2.23
C ASN A 81 3.79 -11.43 2.29
N CYS A 82 2.90 -10.49 1.94
CA CYS A 82 1.44 -10.68 2.01
C CYS A 82 0.86 -11.69 0.99
N GLY A 83 1.63 -12.12 0.00
CA GLY A 83 1.12 -12.99 -1.07
C GLY A 83 0.08 -12.29 -1.97
N LYS A 84 -0.86 -13.07 -2.52
CA LYS A 84 -1.87 -12.59 -3.47
C LYS A 84 -3.12 -11.99 -2.80
N GLN A 85 -3.40 -12.38 -1.56
CA GLN A 85 -4.56 -11.93 -0.79
C GLN A 85 -4.18 -11.79 0.68
N PHE A 86 -4.73 -10.79 1.34
CA PHE A 86 -4.47 -10.51 2.76
C PHE A 86 -5.65 -9.77 3.39
N ILE A 87 -5.77 -9.85 4.71
CA ILE A 87 -6.83 -9.20 5.48
C ILE A 87 -6.37 -7.79 5.86
N ILE A 88 -7.25 -6.79 5.68
CA ILE A 88 -7.06 -5.49 6.35
C ILE A 88 -7.55 -5.66 7.78
N ASP A 89 -6.63 -5.83 8.73
CA ASP A 89 -6.97 -6.23 10.11
C ASP A 89 -7.92 -5.25 10.82
N LYS A 90 -8.81 -5.78 11.68
CA LYS A 90 -9.68 -4.99 12.55
C LYS A 90 -9.12 -4.91 13.95
N ALA A 91 -9.43 -3.84 14.66
CA ALA A 91 -9.15 -3.74 16.07
C ALA A 91 -9.95 -4.80 16.86
N GLY A 92 -9.26 -5.52 17.73
CA GLY A 92 -9.80 -6.61 18.54
C GLY A 92 -8.86 -7.83 18.52
N TYR A 93 -8.83 -8.60 19.60
CA TYR A 93 -8.09 -9.87 19.71
C TYR A 93 -9.05 -11.01 20.02
#